data_AF-I0Z8V7-F1
#
_entry.id   AF-I0Z8V7-F1
#
_cell.length_a   1.000
_cell.length_b   1.000
_cell.length_c   1.000
_cell.angle_alpha   90.00
_cell.angle_beta   90.00
_cell.angle_gamma   90.00
#
_symmetry.space_group_name_H-M   'P 1'
#
loop_
_entity.id
_entity.type
_entity.pdbx_description
1 polymer ?
#
loop_
_entity_poly.entity_id
_entity_poly.type
_entity_poly.pdbx_seq_one_letter_code
_entity_poly.pdbx_strand_id
1 'polypeptide(L)'
;MTVTMKITVPEACLAGLEASLQECKRSISDLHPTIDAALPKTKSGFKAPFVQATYHLSLSRVVAVHYPQIQPLIASLKQHLSKTQRFKVSFGRLEAFENDDKTRSFLSILVDQGFDQVCRAVRRTNRAFAEHGLQQFHKDPRPHVSLMWALGSTSQRLVTLSQEVQTGLGLALQEHPWECNVSKIECRVGQRIYAVWEAIGS
;
A
#
# COMPACT_ATOMS: atom_id res chain seq x y z
N MET A 1 -3.08 12.73 -8.18
CA MET A 1 -4.12 11.69 -8.09
C MET A 1 -3.44 10.33 -7.99
N THR A 2 -4.01 9.39 -7.23
CA THR A 2 -3.52 8.00 -7.13
C THR A 2 -4.69 7.03 -6.98
N VAL A 3 -4.51 5.77 -7.37
CA VAL A 3 -5.47 4.67 -7.18
C VAL A 3 -4.85 3.60 -6.27
N THR A 4 -5.54 3.24 -5.19
CA THR A 4 -5.04 2.29 -4.18
C THR A 4 -6.11 1.27 -3.79
N MET A 5 -5.68 0.08 -3.36
CA MET A 5 -6.49 -0.88 -2.62
C MET A 5 -6.32 -0.64 -1.12
N LYS A 6 -7.42 -0.75 -0.36
CA LYS A 6 -7.36 -0.80 1.10
C LYS A 6 -7.04 -2.21 1.57
N ILE A 7 -6.02 -2.34 2.41
CA ILE A 7 -5.53 -3.60 2.97
C ILE A 7 -5.71 -3.53 4.49
N THR A 8 -6.59 -4.37 5.02
CA THR A 8 -6.81 -4.47 6.48
C THR A 8 -5.75 -5.37 7.09
N VAL A 9 -5.23 -4.98 8.25
CA VAL A 9 -4.40 -5.85 9.09
C VAL A 9 -5.32 -6.62 10.05
N PRO A 10 -5.29 -7.96 10.06
CA PRO A 10 -6.01 -8.73 11.08
C PRO A 10 -5.55 -8.34 12.49
N GLU A 11 -6.48 -8.26 13.44
CA GLU A 11 -6.17 -7.81 14.81
C GLU A 11 -5.07 -8.65 15.46
N ALA A 12 -5.11 -9.97 15.28
CA ALA A 12 -4.08 -10.90 15.76
C ALA A 12 -2.68 -10.63 15.18
N CYS A 13 -2.58 -10.03 13.99
CA CYS A 13 -1.31 -9.73 13.33
C CYS A 13 -0.66 -8.44 13.88
N LEU A 14 -1.44 -7.55 14.51
CA LEU A 14 -0.98 -6.19 14.88
C LEU A 14 0.23 -6.22 15.81
N ALA A 15 0.21 -7.06 16.85
CA ALA A 15 1.28 -7.12 17.85
C ALA A 15 2.61 -7.61 17.27
N GLY A 16 2.59 -8.69 16.48
CA GLY A 16 3.79 -9.23 15.84
C GLY A 16 4.38 -8.30 14.78
N LEU A 17 3.51 -7.63 14.02
CA LEU A 17 3.92 -6.60 13.07
C LEU A 17 4.54 -5.41 13.79
N GLU A 18 3.93 -4.93 14.88
CA GLU A 18 4.44 -3.80 15.65
C GLU A 18 5.82 -4.10 16.25
N ALA A 19 6.01 -5.27 16.86
CA ALA A 19 7.31 -5.68 17.39
C ALA A 19 8.40 -5.65 16.31
N SER A 20 8.10 -6.16 15.11
CA SER A 20 9.02 -6.19 13.98
C SER A 20 9.39 -4.79 13.47
N LEU A 21 8.40 -3.89 13.36
CA LEU A 21 8.65 -2.51 12.92
C LEU A 21 9.38 -1.70 13.99
N GLN A 22 9.13 -1.94 15.28
CA GLN A 22 9.88 -1.31 16.37
C GLN A 22 11.35 -1.72 16.34
N GLU A 23 11.65 -2.98 16.03
CA GLU A 23 13.04 -3.42 15.83
C GLU A 23 13.70 -2.67 14.67
N CYS A 24 13.00 -2.55 13.53
CA CYS A 24 13.47 -1.77 12.39
C CYS A 24 13.81 -0.32 12.78
N LYS A 25 12.98 0.31 13.61
CA LYS A 25 13.18 1.68 14.11
C LYS A 25 14.39 1.82 15.02
N ARG A 26 14.72 0.79 15.82
CA ARG A 26 15.92 0.77 16.66
C ARG A 26 17.18 0.68 15.80
N SER A 27 17.16 -0.13 14.74
CA SER A 27 18.30 -0.31 13.83
C SER A 27 18.51 0.89 12.89
N ILE A 28 17.44 1.55 12.46
CA ILE A 28 17.49 2.77 11.64
C ILE A 28 16.57 3.81 12.28
N SER A 29 17.18 4.72 13.06
CA SER A 29 16.49 5.79 13.78
C SER A 29 15.67 6.71 12.88
N ASP A 30 16.03 6.82 11.61
CA ASP A 30 15.39 7.71 10.63
C ASP A 30 14.22 7.04 9.89
N LEU A 31 13.93 5.77 10.19
CA LEU A 31 12.71 5.13 9.71
C LEU A 31 11.50 5.68 10.45
N HIS A 32 10.44 5.98 9.72
CA HIS A 32 9.17 6.43 10.27
C HIS A 32 8.08 5.44 9.86
N PRO A 33 7.15 5.08 10.77
CA PRO A 33 5.98 4.33 10.39
C PRO A 33 5.24 5.01 9.23
N THR A 34 4.75 4.22 8.30
CA THR A 34 3.80 4.70 7.29
C THR A 34 2.48 4.83 8.01
N ILE A 35 2.05 6.07 8.23
CA ILE A 35 0.79 6.44 8.86
C ILE A 35 -0.02 7.27 7.86
N ASP A 36 -1.30 6.94 7.67
CA ASP A 36 -2.14 7.70 6.75
C ASP A 36 -2.29 9.13 7.30
N ALA A 37 -1.92 10.12 6.49
CA ALA A 37 -1.91 11.54 6.88
C ALA A 37 -3.31 12.08 7.25
N ALA A 38 -4.35 11.28 7.02
CA ALA A 38 -5.73 11.56 7.42
C ALA A 38 -6.04 11.22 8.90
N LEU A 39 -5.11 10.62 9.65
CA LEU A 39 -5.29 10.51 11.10
C LEU A 39 -5.43 11.91 11.70
N PRO A 40 -6.47 12.17 12.52
CA PRO A 40 -6.59 13.44 13.21
C PRO A 40 -5.27 13.75 13.92
N LYS A 41 -4.81 15.00 13.84
CA LYS A 41 -3.79 15.49 14.79
C LYS A 41 -4.41 15.35 16.17
N THR A 42 -4.21 14.20 16.81
CA THR A 42 -4.83 13.89 18.09
C THR A 42 -4.28 14.85 19.13
N LYS A 43 -5.18 15.30 20.00
CA LYS A 43 -4.92 16.13 21.18
C LYS A 43 -3.67 15.61 21.91
N SER A 44 -2.86 16.54 22.40
CA SER A 44 -1.65 16.30 23.19
C SER A 44 -1.82 15.11 24.15
N GLY A 45 -1.08 14.03 23.91
CA GLY A 45 -1.03 12.86 24.81
C GLY A 45 -1.33 11.50 24.15
N PHE A 46 -1.99 11.45 22.99
CA PHE A 46 -2.17 10.17 22.28
C PHE A 46 -0.90 9.85 21.48
N LYS A 47 -0.17 8.79 21.87
CA LYS A 47 0.89 8.23 21.02
C LYS A 47 0.21 7.58 19.82
N ALA A 48 0.51 8.09 18.62
CA ALA A 48 0.04 7.45 17.40
C ALA A 48 0.52 5.99 17.39
N PRO A 49 -0.35 5.04 17.02
CA PRO A 49 0.04 3.63 16.98
C PRO A 49 1.16 3.43 15.96
N PHE A 50 2.09 2.53 16.27
CA PHE A 50 3.25 2.26 15.40
C PHE A 50 2.85 1.47 14.14
N VAL A 51 1.71 0.77 14.21
CA VAL A 51 1.09 0.03 13.12
C VAL A 51 -0.33 0.55 12.91
N GLN A 52 -0.81 0.52 11.67
CA GLN A 52 -2.18 0.90 11.34
C GLN A 52 -3.06 -0.34 11.16
N ALA A 53 -4.35 -0.22 11.51
CA ALA A 53 -5.35 -1.24 11.19
C ALA A 53 -5.60 -1.37 9.68
N THR A 54 -5.22 -0.36 8.88
CA THR A 54 -5.40 -0.36 7.43
C THR A 54 -4.24 0.34 6.74
N TYR A 55 -3.73 -0.28 5.69
CA TYR A 55 -2.73 0.26 4.78
C TYR A 55 -3.29 0.37 3.36
N HIS A 56 -2.50 1.01 2.48
CA HIS A 56 -2.81 1.12 1.07
C HIS A 56 -1.80 0.32 0.24
N LEU A 57 -2.31 -0.40 -0.76
CA LEU A 57 -1.52 -1.00 -1.83
C LEU A 57 -1.75 -0.20 -3.12
N SER A 58 -0.69 0.27 -3.76
CA SER A 58 -0.79 1.14 -4.95
C SER A 58 -1.13 0.35 -6.22
N LEU A 59 -2.11 0.85 -6.98
CA LEU A 59 -2.46 0.37 -8.32
C LEU A 59 -2.06 1.33 -9.45
N SER A 60 -1.63 2.54 -9.10
CA SER A 60 -1.13 3.55 -10.02
C SER A 60 0.04 4.33 -9.42
N ARG A 61 0.74 5.08 -10.27
CA ARG A 61 1.63 6.15 -9.82
C ARG A 61 0.81 7.34 -9.37
N VAL A 62 1.48 8.29 -8.73
CA VAL A 62 0.91 9.63 -8.52
C VAL A 62 0.98 10.38 -9.85
N VAL A 63 -0.17 10.79 -10.38
CA VAL A 63 -0.27 11.55 -11.64
C VAL A 63 -1.00 12.88 -11.42
N ALA A 64 -0.59 13.91 -12.16
CA ALA A 64 -1.34 15.16 -12.25
C ALA A 64 -2.55 14.96 -13.17
N VAL A 65 -3.70 15.53 -12.80
CA VAL A 65 -4.96 15.41 -13.56
C VAL A 65 -5.63 16.78 -13.58
N HIS A 66 -6.10 17.21 -14.74
CA HIS A 66 -6.82 18.48 -14.89
C HIS A 66 -8.25 18.35 -14.35
N TYR A 67 -8.80 19.42 -13.76
CA TYR A 67 -10.13 19.38 -13.12
C TYR A 67 -11.25 18.81 -14.01
N PRO A 68 -11.39 19.20 -15.30
CA PRO A 68 -12.44 18.65 -16.18
C PRO A 68 -12.29 17.16 -16.46
N GLN A 69 -11.07 16.62 -16.33
CA GLN A 69 -10.76 15.22 -16.59
C GLN A 69 -11.12 14.30 -15.41
N ILE A 70 -11.31 14.86 -14.20
CA ILE A 70 -11.51 14.07 -12.97
C ILE A 70 -12.74 13.16 -13.09
N GLN A 71 -13.93 13.71 -13.35
CA GLN A 71 -15.15 12.90 -13.38
C GLN A 71 -15.17 11.85 -14.50
N PRO A 72 -14.76 12.19 -15.75
CA PRO A 72 -14.57 11.19 -16.81
C PRO A 72 -13.64 10.05 -16.39
N LEU A 73 -12.51 10.37 -15.76
CA LEU A 73 -11.54 9.37 -15.30
C LEU A 73 -12.09 8.51 -14.16
N ILE A 74 -12.84 9.07 -13.21
CA ILE A 74 -13.53 8.28 -12.18
C ILE A 74 -14.54 7.31 -12.82
N ALA A 75 -15.27 7.75 -13.84
CA ALA A 75 -16.22 6.89 -14.57
C ALA A 75 -15.49 5.76 -15.32
N SER A 76 -14.41 6.06 -16.03
CA SER A 76 -13.58 5.05 -16.72
C SER A 76 -12.98 4.05 -15.72
N LEU A 77 -12.44 4.51 -14.59
CA LEU A 77 -11.95 3.63 -13.51
C LEU A 77 -13.04 2.68 -13.00
N LYS A 78 -14.24 3.20 -12.70
CA LYS A 78 -15.39 2.37 -12.27
C LYS A 78 -15.76 1.34 -13.33
N GLN A 79 -15.81 1.73 -14.60
CA GLN A 79 -16.13 0.84 -15.70
C GLN A 79 -15.11 -0.31 -15.81
N HIS A 80 -13.81 0.00 -15.85
CA HIS A 80 -12.76 -1.02 -15.98
C HIS A 80 -12.64 -1.93 -14.76
N LEU A 81 -12.81 -1.37 -13.55
CA LEU A 81 -12.69 -2.11 -12.30
C LEU A 81 -13.96 -2.87 -11.91
N SER A 82 -15.12 -2.57 -12.50
CA SER A 82 -16.40 -3.26 -12.22
C SER A 82 -16.30 -4.79 -12.33
N LYS A 83 -15.46 -5.30 -13.24
CA LYS A 83 -15.22 -6.75 -13.46
C LYS A 83 -14.29 -7.37 -12.43
N THR A 84 -13.93 -6.66 -11.37
CA THR A 84 -13.03 -7.16 -10.31
C THR A 84 -13.85 -8.06 -9.41
N GLN A 85 -13.53 -9.35 -9.45
CA GLN A 85 -14.08 -10.32 -8.51
C GLN A 85 -13.44 -10.10 -7.15
N ARG A 86 -14.12 -10.53 -6.09
CA ARG A 86 -13.53 -10.54 -4.75
C ARG A 86 -12.36 -11.52 -4.70
N PHE A 87 -11.35 -11.16 -3.95
CA PHE A 87 -10.18 -11.99 -3.74
C PHE A 87 -9.54 -11.69 -2.40
N LYS A 88 -8.74 -12.63 -1.93
CA LYS A 88 -7.88 -12.48 -0.77
C LYS A 88 -6.47 -12.14 -1.21
N VAL A 89 -5.76 -11.43 -0.35
CA VAL A 89 -4.32 -11.25 -0.42
C VAL A 89 -3.69 -11.71 0.88
N SER A 90 -2.48 -12.24 0.79
CA SER A 90 -1.62 -12.51 1.93
C SER A 90 -0.28 -11.80 1.76
N PHE A 91 0.46 -11.68 2.85
CA PHE A 91 1.76 -11.00 2.88
C PHE A 91 2.79 -11.82 3.66
N GLY A 92 4.07 -11.76 3.27
CA GLY A 92 5.10 -12.57 3.92
C GLY A 92 6.54 -12.09 3.81
N ARG A 93 6.90 -11.39 2.74
CA ARG A 93 8.30 -10.99 2.49
C ARG A 93 8.50 -9.49 2.60
N LEU A 94 9.53 -9.05 3.31
CA LEU A 94 9.98 -7.67 3.34
C LEU A 94 10.90 -7.36 2.16
N GLU A 95 10.84 -6.13 1.67
CA GLU A 95 11.74 -5.62 0.64
C GLU A 95 11.85 -4.09 0.74
N ALA A 96 13.02 -3.59 0.38
CA ALA A 96 13.28 -2.16 0.30
C ALA A 96 12.86 -1.62 -1.08
N PHE A 97 12.17 -0.48 -1.08
CA PHE A 97 11.80 0.25 -2.29
C PHE A 97 12.30 1.68 -2.22
N GLU A 98 12.50 2.31 -3.39
CA GLU A 98 12.70 3.75 -3.53
C GLU A 98 11.54 4.32 -4.34
N ASN A 99 11.20 5.58 -4.10
CA ASN A 99 10.32 6.30 -5.02
C ASN A 99 11.06 6.68 -6.31
N ASP A 100 10.29 7.07 -7.33
CA ASP A 100 10.81 7.35 -8.68
C ASP A 100 11.93 8.41 -8.71
N ASP A 101 11.91 9.39 -7.80
CA ASP A 101 12.93 10.46 -7.71
C ASP A 101 14.06 10.17 -6.70
N LYS A 102 14.04 8.99 -6.05
CA LYS A 102 15.01 8.54 -5.02
C LYS A 102 15.15 9.47 -3.82
N THR A 103 14.16 10.32 -3.58
CA THR A 103 14.15 11.18 -2.39
C THR A 103 13.60 10.48 -1.16
N ARG A 104 12.97 9.30 -1.31
CA ARG A 104 12.41 8.50 -0.22
C ARG A 104 12.67 7.02 -0.44
N SER A 105 12.96 6.33 0.66
CA SER A 105 13.05 4.87 0.69
C SER A 105 11.95 4.30 1.59
N PHE A 106 11.49 3.09 1.28
CA PHE A 106 10.39 2.42 1.97
C PHE A 106 10.81 1.00 2.34
N LEU A 107 10.47 0.58 3.55
CA LEU A 107 10.42 -0.82 3.92
C LEU A 107 8.99 -1.31 3.72
N SER A 108 8.81 -2.27 2.84
CA SER A 108 7.49 -2.74 2.42
C SER A 108 7.36 -4.25 2.58
N ILE A 109 6.14 -4.72 2.76
CA ILE A 109 5.81 -6.15 2.72
C ILE A 109 5.10 -6.48 1.40
N LEU A 110 5.55 -7.53 0.72
CA LEU A 110 5.03 -7.95 -0.57
C LEU A 110 3.80 -8.82 -0.43
N VAL A 111 2.92 -8.71 -1.42
CA VAL A 111 1.85 -9.67 -1.64
C VAL A 111 2.47 -11.03 -1.99
N ASP A 112 2.08 -12.05 -1.23
CA ASP A 112 2.45 -13.44 -1.49
C ASP A 112 1.32 -14.12 -2.29
N GLN A 113 0.16 -14.37 -1.66
CA GLN A 113 -1.04 -14.84 -2.36
C GLN A 113 -1.88 -13.67 -2.88
N GLY A 114 -2.50 -13.84 -4.05
CA GLY A 114 -3.33 -12.81 -4.67
C GLY A 114 -2.61 -11.87 -5.65
N PHE A 115 -1.33 -12.13 -5.93
CA PHE A 115 -0.49 -11.33 -6.85
C PHE A 115 -1.15 -11.10 -8.22
N ASP A 116 -1.67 -12.15 -8.84
CA ASP A 116 -2.27 -12.07 -10.18
C ASP A 116 -3.55 -11.23 -10.21
N GLN A 117 -4.34 -11.29 -9.15
CA GLN A 117 -5.56 -10.52 -8.95
C GLN A 117 -5.21 -9.03 -8.85
N VAL A 118 -4.19 -8.70 -8.06
CA VAL A 118 -3.68 -7.33 -7.95
C VAL A 118 -3.12 -6.85 -9.28
N CYS A 119 -2.32 -7.66 -9.98
CA CYS A 119 -1.79 -7.31 -11.30
C CYS A 119 -2.90 -7.11 -12.34
N ARG A 120 -3.98 -7.89 -12.29
CA ARG A 120 -5.17 -7.65 -13.14
C ARG A 120 -5.82 -6.31 -12.82
N ALA A 121 -5.92 -5.92 -11.55
CA ALA A 121 -6.43 -4.62 -11.16
C ALA A 121 -5.51 -3.48 -11.63
N VAL A 122 -4.20 -3.61 -11.50
CA VAL A 122 -3.20 -2.68 -12.08
C VAL A 122 -3.42 -2.51 -13.58
N ARG A 123 -3.56 -3.61 -14.34
CA ARG A 123 -3.80 -3.55 -15.79
C ARG A 123 -5.10 -2.82 -16.14
N ARG A 124 -6.15 -2.99 -15.35
CA ARG A 124 -7.43 -2.29 -15.52
C ARG A 124 -7.31 -0.80 -15.21
N THR A 125 -6.61 -0.45 -14.13
CA THR A 125 -6.26 0.95 -13.82
C THR A 125 -5.44 1.58 -14.93
N ASN A 126 -4.43 0.87 -15.46
CA ASN A 126 -3.61 1.34 -16.58
C ASN A 126 -4.41 1.61 -17.85
N ARG A 127 -5.44 0.78 -18.15
CA ARG A 127 -6.34 1.03 -19.29
C ARG A 127 -7.13 2.33 -19.12
N ALA A 128 -7.72 2.54 -17.95
CA ALA A 128 -8.39 3.80 -17.64
C ALA A 128 -7.42 5.00 -17.74
N PHE A 129 -6.20 4.87 -17.22
CA PHE A 129 -5.22 5.94 -17.31
C PHE A 129 -4.80 6.22 -18.77
N ALA A 130 -4.64 5.19 -19.59
CA ALA A 130 -4.27 5.32 -21.00
C ALA A 130 -5.33 6.06 -21.83
N GLU A 131 -6.62 5.77 -21.60
CA GLU A 131 -7.75 6.48 -22.25
C GLU A 131 -7.75 7.99 -21.96
N HIS A 132 -7.11 8.37 -20.86
CA HIS A 132 -6.98 9.73 -20.39
C HIS A 132 -5.57 10.32 -20.62
N GLY A 133 -4.69 9.64 -21.37
CA GLY A 133 -3.33 10.12 -21.65
C GLY A 133 -2.44 10.23 -20.40
N LEU A 134 -2.77 9.52 -19.32
CA LEU A 134 -2.03 9.54 -18.07
C LEU A 134 -0.95 8.46 -18.06
N GLN A 135 0.12 8.72 -17.30
CA GLN A 135 1.22 7.78 -17.14
C GLN A 135 0.75 6.49 -16.46
N GLN A 136 0.99 5.35 -17.11
CA GLN A 136 0.68 4.03 -16.58
C GLN A 136 1.63 3.62 -15.44
N PHE A 137 1.23 2.60 -14.69
CA PHE A 137 2.05 1.99 -13.64
C PHE A 137 3.32 1.28 -14.20
N HIS A 138 4.18 0.79 -13.31
CA HIS A 138 5.39 0.07 -13.68
C HIS A 138 5.10 -1.15 -14.56
N LYS A 139 5.95 -1.39 -15.56
CA LYS A 139 5.81 -2.53 -16.50
C LYS A 139 5.81 -3.87 -15.76
N ASP A 140 6.69 -3.99 -14.77
CA ASP A 140 6.77 -5.12 -13.86
C ASP A 140 6.29 -4.68 -12.47
N PRO A 141 4.98 -4.78 -12.18
CA PRO A 141 4.46 -4.39 -10.89
C PRO A 141 4.96 -5.34 -9.81
N ARG A 142 5.43 -4.76 -8.69
CA ARG A 142 5.74 -5.48 -7.45
C ARG A 142 4.69 -5.07 -6.41
N PRO A 143 3.53 -5.75 -6.30
CA PRO A 143 2.50 -5.38 -5.36
C PRO A 143 2.99 -5.47 -3.91
N HIS A 144 2.87 -4.37 -3.18
CA HIS A 144 3.36 -4.27 -1.81
C HIS A 144 2.59 -3.25 -0.99
N VAL A 145 2.73 -3.35 0.33
CA VAL A 145 2.30 -2.36 1.31
C VAL A 145 3.54 -1.74 1.94
N SER A 146 3.66 -0.41 1.88
CA SER A 146 4.71 0.31 2.60
C SER A 146 4.39 0.36 4.10
N LEU A 147 5.30 -0.17 4.91
CA LEU A 147 5.17 -0.24 6.36
C LEU A 147 5.92 0.89 7.04
N MET A 148 7.10 1.24 6.53
CA MET A 148 7.93 2.33 7.04
C MET A 148 8.60 3.08 5.88
N TRP A 149 9.05 4.31 6.15
CA TRP A 149 9.74 5.15 5.17
C TRP A 149 10.85 5.99 5.80
N ALA A 150 11.84 6.40 5.00
CA ALA A 150 12.91 7.31 5.40
C ALA A 150 13.19 8.37 4.31
N LEU A 151 13.81 9.48 4.71
CA LEU A 151 14.34 10.50 3.79
C LEU A 151 15.60 9.99 3.07
N GLY A 152 15.71 10.30 1.77
CA GLY A 152 16.84 9.96 0.93
C GLY A 152 16.90 8.48 0.51
N SER A 153 17.98 8.14 -0.18
CA SER A 153 18.32 6.77 -0.55
C SER A 153 19.03 6.10 0.63
N THR A 154 18.31 5.20 1.30
CA THR A 154 18.86 4.30 2.34
C THR A 154 18.67 2.85 1.93
N SER A 155 18.44 2.60 0.63
CA SER A 155 18.06 1.31 0.08
C SER A 155 19.00 0.19 0.50
N GLN A 156 20.33 0.39 0.48
CA GLN A 156 21.26 -0.65 0.91
C GLN A 156 21.09 -1.03 2.40
N ARG A 157 20.95 -0.03 3.29
CA ARG A 157 20.70 -0.29 4.72
C ARG A 157 19.35 -0.97 4.92
N LEU A 158 18.33 -0.58 4.16
CA LEU A 158 17.00 -1.18 4.25
C LEU A 158 16.95 -2.60 3.68
N VAL A 159 17.74 -2.91 2.65
CA VAL A 159 17.90 -4.28 2.13
C VAL A 159 18.49 -5.16 3.23
N THR A 160 19.60 -4.75 3.85
CA THR A 160 20.22 -5.50 4.95
C THR A 160 19.23 -5.67 6.11
N LEU A 161 18.61 -4.58 6.55
CA LEU A 161 17.63 -4.62 7.63
C LEU A 161 16.45 -5.55 7.31
N SER A 162 15.94 -5.51 6.07
CA SER A 162 14.81 -6.35 5.65
C SER A 162 15.14 -7.84 5.80
N GLN A 163 16.39 -8.24 5.56
CA GLN A 163 16.86 -9.61 5.74
C GLN A 163 17.01 -9.97 7.22
N GLU A 164 17.56 -9.06 8.03
CA GLU A 164 17.75 -9.25 9.47
C GLU A 164 16.42 -9.46 10.21
N VAL A 165 15.39 -8.67 9.87
CA VAL A 165 14.09 -8.74 10.54
C VAL A 165 13.13 -9.76 9.89
N GLN A 166 13.46 -10.31 8.71
CA GLN A 166 12.59 -11.22 7.96
C GLN A 166 12.23 -12.47 8.77
N THR A 167 13.18 -13.04 9.52
CA THR A 167 12.94 -14.26 10.29
C THR A 167 11.95 -14.01 11.42
N GLY A 168 12.12 -12.93 12.18
CA GLY A 168 11.21 -12.57 13.27
C GLY A 168 9.79 -12.28 12.78
N LEU A 169 9.67 -11.50 11.70
CA LEU A 169 8.38 -11.24 11.06
C LEU A 169 7.77 -12.55 10.51
N GLY A 170 8.59 -13.41 9.89
CA GLY A 170 8.15 -14.68 9.34
C GLY A 170 7.53 -15.59 10.40
N LEU A 171 8.14 -15.70 11.58
CA LEU A 171 7.59 -16.45 12.72
C LEU A 171 6.26 -15.84 13.18
N ALA A 172 6.19 -14.52 13.34
CA ALA A 172 4.96 -13.82 13.73
C ALA A 172 3.81 -14.04 12.72
N LEU A 173 4.11 -14.02 11.41
CA LEU A 173 3.13 -14.27 10.35
C LEU A 173 2.77 -15.74 10.18
N GLN A 174 3.60 -16.68 10.65
CA GLN A 174 3.23 -18.09 10.74
C GLN A 174 2.22 -18.33 11.87
N GLU A 175 2.40 -17.69 13.02
CA GLU A 175 1.46 -17.76 14.13
C GLU A 175 0.16 -17.00 13.84
N HIS A 176 0.27 -15.80 13.27
CA HIS A 176 -0.85 -14.91 12.95
C HIS A 176 -0.73 -14.37 11.52
N PRO A 177 -1.21 -15.12 10.51
CA PRO A 177 -1.10 -14.72 9.11
C PRO A 177 -1.78 -13.39 8.80
N TRP A 178 -1.07 -12.54 8.06
CA TRP A 178 -1.68 -11.36 7.46
C TRP A 178 -2.39 -11.76 6.17
N GLU A 179 -3.65 -12.16 6.29
CA GLU A 179 -4.55 -12.39 5.17
C GLU A 179 -5.80 -11.52 5.27
N CYS A 180 -6.21 -10.91 4.16
CA CYS A 180 -7.45 -10.13 4.15
C CYS A 180 -8.17 -10.21 2.80
N ASN A 181 -9.50 -10.08 2.84
CA ASN A 181 -10.29 -9.84 1.63
C ASN A 181 -10.10 -8.39 1.19
N VAL A 182 -9.81 -8.18 -0.10
CA VAL A 182 -9.82 -6.84 -0.68
C VAL A 182 -11.27 -6.42 -0.88
N SER A 183 -11.69 -5.38 -0.15
CA SER A 183 -13.08 -4.91 -0.15
C SER A 183 -13.30 -3.62 -0.94
N LYS A 184 -12.23 -2.84 -1.19
CA LYS A 184 -12.36 -1.51 -1.78
C LYS A 184 -11.12 -1.08 -2.57
N ILE A 185 -11.36 -0.47 -3.73
CA ILE A 185 -10.37 0.30 -4.49
C ILE A 185 -10.81 1.76 -4.49
N GLU A 186 -9.90 2.65 -4.12
CA GLU A 186 -10.11 4.08 -3.99
C GLU A 186 -9.26 4.84 -4.99
N CYS A 187 -9.83 5.91 -5.54
CA CYS A 187 -9.10 6.92 -6.28
C CYS A 187 -9.05 8.20 -5.44
N ARG A 188 -7.85 8.64 -5.07
CA ARG A 188 -7.63 9.88 -4.34
C ARG A 188 -7.23 11.01 -5.28
N VAL A 189 -7.99 12.10 -5.24
CA VAL A 189 -7.75 13.33 -6.01
C VAL A 189 -7.68 14.51 -5.05
N GLY A 190 -6.46 14.95 -4.73
CA GLY A 190 -6.24 15.92 -3.65
C GLY A 190 -6.74 15.36 -2.31
N GLN A 191 -7.70 16.05 -1.70
CA GLN A 191 -8.36 15.62 -0.46
C GLN A 191 -9.64 14.81 -0.67
N ARG A 192 -10.09 14.61 -1.92
CA ARG A 192 -11.28 13.83 -2.23
C ARG A 192 -10.92 12.37 -2.46
N ILE A 193 -11.73 11.48 -1.94
CA ILE A 193 -11.62 10.03 -2.12
C ILE A 193 -12.87 9.54 -2.84
N TYR A 194 -12.67 8.82 -3.93
CA TYR A 194 -13.73 8.21 -4.73
C TYR A 194 -13.61 6.69 -4.63
N ALA A 195 -14.67 6.01 -4.19
CA ALA A 195 -14.76 4.56 -4.34
C ALA A 195 -14.93 4.23 -5.83
N VAL A 196 -13.95 3.56 -6.42
CA VAL A 196 -13.98 3.15 -7.84
C VAL A 196 -14.28 1.67 -8.00
N TRP A 197 -14.17 0.90 -6.93
CA TRP A 197 -14.71 -0.45 -6.81
C TRP A 197 -14.94 -0.77 -5.34
N GLU A 198 -16.06 -1.43 -5.04
CA GLU A 198 -16.36 -1.98 -3.73
C GLU A 198 -16.93 -3.39 -3.92
N ALA A 199 -16.53 -4.31 -3.03
CA ALA A 199 -17.12 -5.63 -2.96
C ALA A 199 -18.57 -5.50 -2.46
N ILE A 200 -19.55 -5.55 -3.37
CA ILE A 200 -20.98 -5.55 -3.03
C ILE A 200 -21.27 -6.80 -2.18
N GLY A 201 -21.87 -6.65 -0.99
CA GLY A 201 -22.12 -7.65 0.07
C GLY A 201 -22.26 -9.13 -0.32
N SER A 202 -21.81 -10.01 0.58
CA SER A 202 -22.14 -11.44 0.59
C SER A 202 -23.61 -11.64 0.87
#